data_AF-A0A7D6ZMQ8-F1
#
_entry.id   AF-A0A7D6ZMQ8-F1
#
_cell.length_a   1.000
_cell.length_b   1.000
_cell.length_c   1.000
_cell.angle_alpha   90.00
_cell.angle_beta   90.00
_cell.angle_gamma   90.00
#
_symmetry.space_group_name_H-M   'P 1'
#
loop_
_entity.id
_entity.type
_entity.pdbx_description
1 polymer ?
#
loop_
_entity_poly.entity_id
_entity_poly.type
_entity_poly.pdbx_seq_one_letter_code
_entity_poly.pdbx_strand_id
1 'polypeptide(L)'
;MKKLKAFLSIILTFVLILTVGGCTKKPSEGTKDVTKVRLNEVVRSVFYAPMYAAINNGYFEEEGIEIDLSTGQGADATCTKTQENNYN
;
A
#
# COMPACT_ATOMS: atom_id res chain seq x y z
N MET A 1 26.28 -1.90 46.59
CA MET A 1 26.45 -1.36 45.22
C MET A 1 26.36 -2.41 44.11
N LYS A 2 27.00 -3.59 44.21
CA LYS A 2 26.97 -4.62 43.14
C LYS A 2 25.57 -5.18 42.85
N LYS A 3 24.76 -5.40 43.91
CA LYS A 3 23.36 -5.85 43.79
C LYS A 3 22.45 -4.78 43.19
N LEU A 4 22.65 -3.50 43.52
CA LEU A 4 21.90 -2.38 42.94
C LEU A 4 22.23 -2.17 41.44
N LYS A 5 23.51 -2.31 41.06
CA LYS A 5 23.93 -2.31 39.65
C LYS A 5 23.37 -3.52 38.87
N ALA A 6 23.29 -4.69 39.49
CA ALA A 6 22.68 -5.88 38.91
C ALA A 6 21.15 -5.73 38.72
N PHE A 7 20.45 -5.13 39.69
CA PHE A 7 19.02 -4.82 39.57
C PHE A 7 18.75 -3.79 38.47
N LEU A 8 19.57 -2.73 38.37
CA LEU A 8 19.44 -1.72 37.33
C LEU A 8 19.69 -2.30 35.92
N SER A 9 20.66 -3.22 35.80
CA SER A 9 20.94 -3.95 34.57
C SER A 9 19.75 -4.79 34.10
N ILE A 10 19.08 -5.49 35.01
CA ILE A 10 17.92 -6.34 34.70
C ILE A 10 16.72 -5.51 34.24
N ILE A 11 16.48 -4.37 34.87
CA ILE A 11 15.39 -3.45 34.49
C ILE A 11 15.63 -2.88 33.09
N LEU A 12 16.88 -2.51 32.77
CA LEU A 12 17.24 -1.97 31.46
C LEU A 12 17.05 -3.01 30.35
N THR A 13 17.41 -4.27 30.59
CA THR A 13 17.18 -5.36 29.63
C THR A 13 15.69 -5.65 29.44
N PHE A 14 14.88 -5.56 30.50
CA PHE A 14 13.43 -5.78 30.41
C PHE A 14 12.72 -4.69 29.60
N VAL A 15 13.11 -3.43 29.77
CA VAL A 15 12.60 -2.30 28.96
C VAL A 15 12.97 -2.45 27.48
N LEU A 16 14.18 -2.95 27.19
CA LEU A 16 14.62 -3.18 25.81
C LEU A 16 13.83 -4.32 25.12
N ILE A 17 13.42 -5.36 25.86
CA ILE A 17 12.60 -6.45 25.32
C ILE A 17 11.19 -5.94 24.96
N LEU A 18 10.64 -5.01 25.73
CA LEU A 18 9.30 -4.45 25.49
C LEU A 18 9.22 -3.55 24.25
N THR A 19 10.31 -2.91 23.84
CA THR A 19 10.32 -2.01 22.68
C THR A 19 10.57 -2.70 21.35
N VAL A 20 11.04 -3.95 21.34
CA VAL A 20 11.30 -4.73 20.11
C VAL A 20 10.02 -5.31 19.49
N GLY A 21 8.87 -5.28 20.20
CA GLY A 21 7.57 -5.72 19.67
C GLY A 21 6.81 -4.71 18.79
N GLY A 22 7.39 -3.53 18.51
CA GLY A 22 6.71 -2.36 17.93
C GLY A 22 6.56 -2.30 16.40
N CYS A 23 6.58 -3.43 15.68
CA CYS A 23 6.25 -3.41 14.25
C CYS A 23 5.62 -4.73 13.79
N THR A 24 4.48 -5.07 14.36
CA THR A 24 3.51 -5.93 13.67
C THR A 24 2.35 -5.04 13.26
N LYS A 25 2.28 -4.71 11.97
CA LYS A 25 1.02 -4.26 11.38
C LYS A 25 0.04 -5.40 11.65
N LYS A 26 -0.86 -5.22 12.61
CA LYS A 26 -1.92 -6.19 12.89
C LYS A 26 -2.63 -6.44 11.55
N PRO A 27 -2.76 -7.68 11.06
CA PRO A 27 -3.75 -7.96 10.05
C PRO A 27 -5.08 -7.62 10.72
N SER A 28 -5.75 -6.57 10.26
CA SER A 28 -7.13 -6.31 10.64
C SER A 28 -7.96 -7.50 10.17
N GLU A 29 -8.22 -8.43 11.08
CA GLU A 29 -9.16 -9.52 10.86
C GLU A 29 -10.49 -8.93 10.37
N GLY A 30 -10.85 -9.24 9.13
CA GLY A 30 -12.19 -8.97 8.57
C GLY A 30 -12.23 -8.09 7.33
N THR A 31 -11.18 -7.33 7.02
CA THR A 31 -11.12 -6.54 5.78
C THR A 31 -10.13 -7.23 4.86
N LYS A 32 -10.60 -7.83 3.75
CA LYS A 32 -9.70 -8.14 2.62
C LYS A 32 -8.98 -6.83 2.33
N ASP A 33 -7.66 -6.79 2.48
CA ASP A 33 -6.87 -5.57 2.36
C ASP A 33 -6.84 -5.18 0.87
N VAL A 34 -7.93 -4.54 0.40
CA VAL A 34 -8.11 -4.18 -0.99
C VAL A 34 -7.20 -3.01 -1.28
N THR A 35 -6.20 -3.24 -2.11
CA THR A 35 -5.27 -2.21 -2.57
C THR A 35 -5.90 -1.47 -3.74
N LYS A 36 -6.35 -0.24 -3.51
CA LYS A 36 -6.88 0.62 -4.58
C LYS A 36 -5.74 1.25 -5.39
N VAL A 37 -5.71 0.97 -6.69
CA VAL A 37 -4.73 1.49 -7.64
C VAL A 37 -5.44 2.40 -8.64
N ARG A 38 -5.10 3.69 -8.60
CA ARG A 38 -5.60 4.69 -9.54
C ARG A 38 -4.68 4.77 -10.75
N LEU A 39 -5.22 4.53 -11.94
CA LEU A 39 -4.50 4.51 -13.20
C LEU A 39 -5.11 5.54 -14.16
N ASN A 40 -4.25 6.33 -14.78
CA ASN A 40 -4.64 7.29 -15.80
C ASN A 40 -3.92 6.95 -17.09
N GLU A 41 -4.66 6.46 -18.08
CA GLU A 41 -4.10 6.13 -19.38
C GLU A 41 -4.13 7.32 -20.33
N VAL A 42 -3.16 7.38 -21.23
CA VAL A 42 -2.98 8.53 -22.12
C VAL A 42 -4.14 8.67 -23.10
N VAL A 43 -4.52 7.56 -23.72
CA VAL A 43 -5.60 7.45 -24.69
C VAL A 43 -6.06 6.00 -24.74
N ARG A 44 -7.35 5.79 -25.02
CA ARG A 44 -7.88 4.45 -25.30
C ARG A 44 -7.21 3.89 -26.54
N SER A 45 -6.39 2.87 -26.35
CA SER A 45 -5.67 2.20 -27.43
C SER A 45 -5.74 0.68 -27.29
N VAL A 46 -5.67 -0.02 -28.42
CA VAL A 46 -5.56 -1.49 -28.51
C VAL A 46 -4.30 -1.99 -27.81
N PHE A 47 -3.27 -1.15 -27.68
CA PHE A 47 -2.06 -1.46 -26.91
C PHE A 47 -2.36 -1.90 -25.46
N TYR A 48 -3.40 -1.34 -24.83
CA TYR A 48 -3.82 -1.70 -23.47
C TYR A 48 -4.87 -2.83 -23.41
N ALA A 49 -5.23 -3.44 -24.55
CA ALA A 49 -6.24 -4.49 -24.59
C ALA A 49 -5.97 -5.66 -23.61
N PRO A 50 -4.72 -6.14 -23.42
CA PRO A 50 -4.45 -7.17 -22.42
C PRO A 50 -4.81 -6.72 -20.99
N MET A 51 -4.58 -5.45 -20.66
CA MET A 51 -4.93 -4.88 -19.35
C MET A 51 -6.45 -4.82 -19.16
N TYR A 52 -7.22 -4.40 -20.18
CA TYR A 52 -8.68 -4.37 -20.09
C TYR A 52 -9.28 -5.75 -19.92
N ALA A 53 -8.75 -6.74 -20.66
CA ALA A 53 -9.18 -8.12 -20.53
C ALA A 53 -8.93 -8.64 -19.11
N ALA A 54 -7.77 -8.34 -18.51
CA ALA A 54 -7.45 -8.72 -17.14
C ALA A 54 -8.36 -8.05 -16.09
N ILE A 55 -8.68 -6.76 -16.27
CA ILE A 55 -9.66 -6.05 -15.42
C ILE A 55 -11.03 -6.72 -15.54
N ASN A 56 -11.50 -6.94 -16.77
CA ASN A 56 -12.84 -7.50 -17.02
C ASN A 56 -12.99 -8.96 -16.57
N ASN A 57 -11.90 -9.73 -16.61
CA ASN A 57 -11.89 -11.11 -16.11
C ASN A 57 -11.72 -11.20 -14.58
N GLY A 58 -11.60 -10.08 -13.86
CA GLY A 58 -11.54 -10.05 -12.40
C GLY A 58 -10.18 -10.41 -11.80
N TYR A 59 -9.13 -10.58 -12.60
CA TYR A 59 -7.82 -11.04 -12.11
C TYR A 59 -7.20 -10.10 -11.07
N PHE A 60 -7.47 -8.80 -11.15
CA PHE A 60 -7.01 -7.85 -10.14
C PHE A 60 -7.83 -7.95 -8.85
N GLU A 61 -9.15 -8.12 -8.96
CA GLU A 61 -10.04 -8.24 -7.80
C GLU A 61 -9.76 -9.53 -6.99
N GLU A 62 -9.44 -10.63 -7.69
CA GLU A 62 -9.03 -11.90 -7.09
C GLU A 62 -7.76 -11.76 -6.23
N GLU A 63 -6.82 -10.92 -6.67
CA GLU A 63 -5.60 -10.58 -5.93
C GLU A 63 -5.80 -9.44 -4.91
N GLY A 64 -7.04 -8.98 -4.72
CA GLY A 64 -7.37 -7.89 -3.79
C GLY A 64 -6.92 -6.51 -4.29
N ILE A 65 -6.84 -6.29 -5.60
CA ILE A 65 -6.49 -5.02 -6.22
C ILE A 65 -7.73 -4.43 -6.91
N GLU A 66 -8.13 -3.23 -6.48
CA GLU A 66 -9.19 -2.46 -7.13
C GLU A 66 -8.56 -1.46 -8.12
N ILE A 67 -8.81 -1.64 -9.42
CA ILE A 67 -8.30 -0.74 -10.47
C ILE A 67 -9.32 0.38 -10.73
N ASP A 68 -8.94 1.61 -10.47
CA ASP A 68 -9.70 2.82 -10.83
C ASP A 68 -9.05 3.46 -12.07
N LEU A 69 -9.63 3.21 -13.25
CA LEU A 69 -9.05 3.58 -14.54
C LEU A 69 -9.74 4.82 -15.13
N SER A 70 -8.95 5.85 -15.39
CA SER A 70 -9.34 7.09 -16.05
C SER A 70 -8.57 7.33 -17.34
N THR A 71 -9.11 8.16 -18.23
CA THR A 71 -8.44 8.53 -19.50
C THR A 71 -8.05 10.01 -19.48
N GLY A 72 -6.75 10.26 -19.69
CA GLY A 72 -6.14 11.58 -19.56
C GLY A 72 -6.39 12.51 -20.74
N GLN A 73 -6.75 11.98 -21.92
CA GLN A 73 -6.98 12.73 -23.17
C GLN A 73 -5.69 13.37 -23.73
N GLY A 74 -4.61 12.60 -23.81
CA GLY A 74 -3.30 13.04 -24.29
C GLY A 74 -2.25 13.13 -23.19
N ALA A 75 -0.97 13.10 -23.56
CA ALA A 75 0.14 12.89 -22.63
C ALA A 75 0.22 14.00 -21.56
N ASP A 76 0.08 15.26 -21.97
CA ASP A 76 0.18 16.42 -21.08
C ASP A 76 -0.93 16.41 -20.03
N ALA A 77 -2.19 16.24 -20.46
CA ALA A 77 -3.33 16.16 -19.57
C ALA A 77 -3.29 14.92 -18.66
N THR A 78 -2.69 13.82 -19.11
CA THR A 78 -2.48 12.62 -18.30
C THR A 78 -1.49 12.86 -17.17
N CYS A 79 -0.37 13.52 -17.48
CA CYS A 79 0.65 13.87 -16.50
C CYS A 79 0.08 14.78 -15.42
N THR A 80 -0.60 15.87 -15.80
CA THR A 80 -1.21 16.82 -14.87
C THR A 80 -2.29 16.17 -14.00
N LYS A 81 -3.23 15.42 -14.59
CA LYS A 81 -4.29 14.72 -13.83
C LYS A 81 -3.74 13.68 -12.85
N THR A 82 -2.67 12.98 -13.24
CA THR A 82 -2.00 12.03 -12.35
C THR A 82 -1.42 12.77 -11.15
N GLN A 83 -0.78 13.93 -11.35
CA GLN A 83 -0.25 14.73 -10.26
C GLN A 83 -1.38 15.28 -9.35
N GLU A 84 -2.43 15.88 -9.90
CA GLU A 84 -3.57 16.40 -9.13
C GLU A 84 -4.24 15.34 -8.25
N ASN A 85 -4.47 14.14 -8.77
CA ASN A 85 -5.05 13.03 -8.01
C ASN A 85 -4.10 12.41 -6.96
N ASN A 86 -2.81 12.78 -6.92
CA ASN A 86 -1.88 12.37 -5.87
C ASN A 86 -1.83 13.35 -4.68
N TYR A 87 -2.40 14.56 -4.82
CA TYR A 87 -2.47 15.56 -3.75
C TYR A 87 -3.85 15.65 -3.06
N ASN A 88 -4.82 14.84 -3.50
CA ASN A 88 -6.14 14.66 -2.89
C ASN A 88 -6.27 13.27 -2.27
#